data_AF-A0A1R3RK49-F1
#
_entry.id   AF-A0A1R3RK49-F1
#
_cell.length_a   1.000
_cell.length_b   1.000
_cell.length_c   1.000
_cell.angle_alpha   90.00
_cell.angle_beta   90.00
_cell.angle_gamma   90.00
#
_symmetry.space_group_name_H-M   'P 1'
#
loop_
_entity.id
_entity.type
_entity.pdbx_description
1 polymer ?
#
loop_
_entity_poly.entity_id
_entity_poly.type
_entity_poly.pdbx_seq_one_letter_code
_entity_poly.pdbx_strand_id
1 'polypeptide(L)'
;MSTAAFQRAIDVSSRSYSEFLNQEGTDKGARSATYRNAVKFFQARRGGVVPFQLAEAQTAANQGVHSAEAPVGEPAPEPAPAPAPASMVTTAAPPPAKKAKKSPVPAGFDLSAIHLDGDEDMKVPIFETCDVVRKKMKAHLRKPGVTQAGFLRDIAKAAFPQTVKRLNSKSMADFLSYKGPNTGSSGVIFYAAYVFFEKLRVRDGKPKNDFRLEMEKIWPKGFERDNPANGRLWCGPHERPWINKYGQLQFR
;
A
#
# COMPACT_ATOMS: atom_id res chain seq x y z
N MET A 1 -2.81 29.66 17.29
CA MET A 1 -1.75 29.18 16.36
C MET A 1 -2.33 29.25 14.94
N SER A 2 -1.60 29.77 13.96
CA SER A 2 -2.08 29.77 12.57
C SER A 2 -1.99 28.38 11.92
N THR A 3 -2.77 28.12 10.88
CA THR A 3 -2.78 26.83 10.15
C THR A 3 -1.39 26.46 9.63
N ALA A 4 -0.68 27.42 9.03
CA ALA A 4 0.68 27.22 8.53
C ALA A 4 1.69 26.93 9.67
N ALA A 5 1.53 27.57 10.83
CA ALA A 5 2.37 27.28 11.99
C ALA A 5 2.10 25.86 12.52
N PHE A 6 0.83 25.44 12.57
CA PHE A 6 0.45 24.11 13.02
C PHE A 6 0.99 23.01 12.10
N GLN A 7 0.84 23.18 10.79
CA GLN A 7 1.38 22.26 9.78
C GLN A 7 2.89 22.04 9.94
N ARG A 8 3.66 23.13 10.16
CA ARG A 8 5.10 23.04 10.44
C ARG A 8 5.39 22.29 11.74
N ALA A 9 4.62 22.56 12.79
CA ALA A 9 4.89 21.96 14.09
C ALA A 9 4.52 20.47 14.19
N ILE A 10 3.63 19.98 13.32
CA ILE A 10 3.31 18.56 13.19
C ILE A 10 4.08 17.89 12.03
N ASP A 11 4.99 18.62 11.38
CA ASP A 11 5.81 18.17 10.25
C ASP A 11 4.99 17.56 9.11
N VAL A 12 4.00 18.32 8.60
CA VAL A 12 3.20 17.90 7.44
C VAL A 12 3.10 19.00 6.38
N SER A 13 2.99 18.58 5.12
CA SER A 13 2.72 19.50 4.00
C SER A 13 1.29 20.05 4.04
N SER A 14 1.09 21.24 3.47
CA SER A 14 -0.25 21.83 3.28
C SER A 14 -1.20 20.88 2.54
N ARG A 15 -0.69 20.15 1.54
CA ARG A 15 -1.47 19.17 0.78
C ARG A 15 -1.96 18.00 1.65
N SER A 16 -1.07 17.39 2.43
CA SER A 16 -1.43 16.28 3.33
C SER A 16 -2.35 16.72 4.46
N TYR A 17 -2.27 18.00 4.85
CA TYR A 17 -3.19 18.61 5.81
C TYR A 17 -4.59 18.77 5.23
N SER A 18 -4.73 19.36 4.03
CA SER A 18 -6.02 19.52 3.36
C SER A 18 -6.65 18.18 2.96
N GLU A 19 -5.85 17.23 2.46
CA GLU A 19 -6.33 15.88 2.14
C GLU A 19 -6.84 15.13 3.39
N PHE A 20 -6.33 15.44 4.58
CA PHE A 20 -6.85 14.88 5.83
C PHE A 20 -8.15 15.58 6.27
N LEU A 21 -8.22 16.90 6.19
CA LEU A 21 -9.44 17.64 6.56
C LEU A 21 -10.63 17.38 5.66
N ASN A 22 -10.39 17.01 4.40
CA ASN A 22 -11.43 16.66 3.44
C ASN A 22 -11.91 15.19 3.56
N GLN A 23 -11.43 14.44 4.56
CA GLN A 23 -11.89 13.07 4.82
C GLN A 23 -13.05 13.07 5.81
N GLU A 24 -14.11 12.31 5.50
CA GLU A 24 -15.28 12.15 6.36
C GLU A 24 -15.48 10.69 6.76
N GLY A 25 -15.88 10.46 8.01
CA GLY A 25 -16.12 9.14 8.60
C GLY A 25 -15.14 8.79 9.73
N THR A 26 -15.64 8.03 10.72
CA THR A 26 -15.00 7.80 12.03
C THR A 26 -13.54 7.33 11.97
N ASP A 27 -13.20 6.48 11.00
CA ASP A 27 -11.87 5.87 10.89
C ASP A 27 -11.05 6.40 9.70
N LYS A 28 -11.62 7.28 8.88
CA LYS A 28 -10.92 7.84 7.73
C LYS A 28 -9.83 8.78 8.22
N GLY A 29 -8.62 8.62 7.67
CA GLY A 29 -7.48 9.45 8.05
C GLY A 29 -6.77 9.05 9.34
N ALA A 30 -7.27 8.06 10.11
CA ALA A 30 -6.63 7.60 11.34
C ALA A 30 -5.20 7.03 11.14
N ARG A 31 -4.90 6.58 9.92
CA ARG A 31 -3.55 6.12 9.52
C ARG A 31 -2.69 7.18 8.84
N SER A 32 -3.19 8.40 8.66
CA SER A 32 -2.44 9.51 8.05
C SER A 32 -1.33 10.02 8.98
N ALA A 33 -0.28 10.61 8.39
CA ALA A 33 0.76 11.29 9.17
C ALA A 33 0.19 12.50 9.92
N THR A 34 -0.71 13.27 9.26
CA THR A 34 -1.42 14.41 9.83
C THR A 34 -2.12 14.04 11.14
N TYR A 35 -2.92 12.97 11.14
CA TYR A 35 -3.61 12.50 12.35
C TYR A 35 -2.63 12.10 13.46
N ARG A 36 -1.68 11.21 13.17
CA ARG A 36 -0.76 10.69 14.20
C ARG A 36 0.11 11.80 14.81
N ASN A 37 0.59 12.72 13.98
CA ASN A 37 1.45 13.81 14.44
C ASN A 37 0.64 14.87 15.20
N ALA A 38 -0.58 15.18 14.76
CA ALA A 38 -1.49 16.06 15.49
C ALA A 38 -1.84 15.49 16.88
N VAL A 39 -2.17 14.19 16.97
CA VAL A 39 -2.43 13.52 18.26
C VAL A 39 -1.24 13.65 19.20
N LYS A 40 -0.01 13.38 18.73
CA LYS A 40 1.21 13.57 19.53
C LYS A 40 1.40 15.02 19.95
N PHE A 41 1.19 15.97 19.04
CA PHE A 41 1.32 17.39 19.31
C PHE A 41 0.34 17.86 20.40
N PHE A 42 -0.90 17.40 20.38
CA PHE A 42 -1.88 17.74 21.41
C PHE A 42 -1.63 17.00 22.73
N GLN A 43 -1.17 15.74 22.70
CA GLN A 43 -0.80 15.00 23.90
C GLN A 43 0.42 15.61 24.60
N ALA A 44 1.44 16.02 23.86
CA ALA A 44 2.63 16.69 24.40
C ALA A 44 2.30 18.05 25.05
N ARG A 45 1.19 18.69 24.64
CA ARG A 45 0.71 19.96 25.19
C ARG A 45 -0.34 19.78 26.29
N ARG A 46 -0.84 18.56 26.51
CA ARG A 46 -1.82 18.21 27.54
C ARG A 46 -1.24 17.96 28.93
N GLY A 47 0.02 18.34 29.17
CA GLY A 47 0.59 18.46 30.52
C GLY A 47 -0.13 19.47 31.44
N GLY A 48 -1.14 20.20 30.92
CA GLY A 48 -2.15 20.90 31.70
C GLY A 48 -3.55 20.45 31.28
N VAL A 49 -4.35 20.01 32.25
CA VAL A 49 -5.73 19.56 32.08
C VAL A 49 -6.61 20.73 31.63
N VAL A 50 -7.21 20.63 30.45
CA VAL A 50 -8.50 21.27 30.17
C VAL A 50 -9.40 20.26 29.46
N PRO A 51 -10.60 19.97 29.99
CA PRO A 51 -11.56 19.12 29.30
C PRO A 51 -11.98 19.79 27.99
N PHE A 52 -11.97 19.02 26.91
CA PHE A 52 -12.53 19.44 25.64
C PHE A 52 -14.06 19.40 25.79
N GLN A 53 -14.66 20.56 26.03
CA GLN A 53 -16.10 20.72 26.02
C GLN A 53 -16.54 20.77 24.56
N LEU A 54 -17.22 19.71 24.12
CA LEU A 54 -17.82 19.64 22.81
C LEU A 54 -18.99 20.64 22.78
N ALA A 55 -18.76 21.83 22.23
CA ALA A 55 -19.86 22.74 21.96
C ALA A 55 -20.71 22.16 20.83
N GLU A 56 -21.98 21.92 21.14
CA GLU A 56 -22.98 21.40 20.21
C GLU A 56 -23.10 22.31 18.98
N ALA A 57 -23.17 21.68 17.81
CA ALA A 57 -23.40 22.36 16.55
C ALA A 57 -24.74 23.09 16.58
N GLN A 58 -24.70 24.42 16.38
CA GLN A 58 -25.91 25.16 16.08
C GLN A 58 -26.41 24.74 14.70
N THR A 59 -27.52 24.00 14.74
CA THR A 59 -28.45 23.77 13.64
C THR A 59 -29.03 25.09 13.14
N ALA A 60 -28.87 25.39 11.86
CA ALA A 60 -29.78 26.26 11.11
C ALA A 60 -29.73 25.90 9.61
N ALA A 61 -30.56 24.92 9.23
CA ALA A 61 -31.22 24.90 7.92
C ALA A 61 -32.47 25.81 8.05
N ASN A 62 -33.09 26.46 7.08
CA ASN A 62 -33.13 26.41 5.62
C ASN A 62 -33.95 27.67 5.20
N GLN A 63 -33.72 28.28 4.04
CA GLN A 63 -34.67 28.54 2.93
C GLN A 63 -34.31 29.94 2.39
N GLY A 64 -34.41 30.32 1.12
CA GLY A 64 -34.87 29.70 -0.12
C GLY A 64 -35.01 30.83 -1.17
N VAL A 65 -34.47 30.60 -2.37
CA VAL A 65 -34.91 31.03 -3.71
C VAL A 65 -35.06 32.53 -4.14
N HIS A 66 -34.57 32.74 -5.37
CA HIS A 66 -35.00 33.63 -6.48
C HIS A 66 -34.16 34.89 -6.87
N SER A 67 -33.52 34.74 -8.04
CA SER A 67 -33.54 35.57 -9.27
C SER A 67 -33.23 37.08 -9.27
N ALA A 68 -32.33 37.44 -10.22
CA ALA A 68 -32.18 38.72 -10.97
C ALA A 68 -31.88 39.99 -10.13
N GLU A 69 -31.07 40.98 -10.51
CA GLU A 69 -30.77 41.62 -11.80
C GLU A 69 -29.52 42.53 -11.60
N ALA A 70 -28.77 42.86 -12.66
CA ALA A 70 -27.73 43.92 -12.66
C ALA A 70 -28.38 45.31 -12.88
N PRO A 71 -27.77 46.48 -12.52
CA PRO A 71 -26.71 47.11 -13.34
C PRO A 71 -25.67 47.98 -12.57
N VAL A 72 -24.40 47.98 -13.04
CA VAL A 72 -23.62 49.07 -13.70
C VAL A 72 -23.14 50.25 -12.82
N GLY A 73 -21.82 50.45 -12.79
CA GLY A 73 -21.13 51.64 -12.28
C GLY A 73 -19.60 51.54 -12.29
N GLU A 74 -19.00 51.46 -13.48
CA GLU A 74 -17.57 51.68 -13.80
C GLU A 74 -17.15 53.17 -13.58
N PRO A 75 -15.87 53.62 -13.70
CA PRO A 75 -14.81 53.08 -14.58
C PRO A 75 -13.37 53.00 -14.01
N ALA A 76 -12.56 52.31 -14.83
CA ALA A 76 -11.14 52.00 -14.76
C ALA A 76 -10.17 53.22 -14.79
N PRO A 77 -8.83 53.02 -14.85
CA PRO A 77 -8.20 52.56 -16.11
C PRO A 77 -7.13 51.46 -15.95
N GLU A 78 -7.18 50.51 -16.88
CA GLU A 78 -6.04 49.72 -17.36
C GLU A 78 -5.37 50.50 -18.53
N PRO A 79 -4.12 50.22 -18.98
CA PRO A 79 -3.91 49.00 -19.79
C PRO A 79 -2.52 48.30 -19.64
N ALA A 80 -2.56 47.01 -20.00
CA ALA A 80 -1.46 46.11 -20.40
C ALA A 80 -0.66 46.65 -21.64
N PRO A 81 0.27 45.96 -22.34
CA PRO A 81 0.60 44.51 -22.32
C PRO A 81 2.10 44.14 -22.53
N ALA A 82 2.38 42.85 -22.57
CA ALA A 82 3.64 42.27 -23.06
C ALA A 82 3.90 42.56 -24.54
N PRO A 83 5.17 42.46 -24.99
CA PRO A 83 5.43 41.75 -26.25
C PRO A 83 6.63 40.78 -26.15
N ALA A 84 6.58 39.72 -26.96
CA ALA A 84 7.74 38.92 -27.38
C ALA A 84 8.08 39.28 -28.85
N PRO A 85 9.07 38.65 -29.53
CA PRO A 85 10.51 38.52 -29.27
C PRO A 85 11.37 39.01 -30.48
N ALA A 86 12.70 39.17 -30.33
CA ALA A 86 13.61 39.31 -31.48
C ALA A 86 14.97 38.62 -31.25
N SER A 87 15.44 37.97 -32.31
CA SER A 87 16.52 36.98 -32.43
C SER A 87 17.94 37.43 -32.03
N MET A 88 18.69 36.51 -31.43
CA MET A 88 20.10 36.27 -31.82
C MET A 88 20.31 34.77 -32.06
N VAL A 89 20.89 34.49 -33.22
CA VAL A 89 21.20 33.16 -33.76
C VAL A 89 22.42 32.59 -33.04
N THR A 90 22.34 31.34 -32.59
CA THR A 90 23.51 30.43 -32.59
C THR A 90 23.04 29.08 -33.10
N THR A 91 23.75 28.65 -34.14
CA THR A 91 23.59 27.43 -34.91
C THR A 91 23.99 26.18 -34.14
N ALA A 92 23.42 25.05 -34.57
CA ALA A 92 23.92 23.67 -34.50
C ALA A 92 23.31 22.69 -33.46
N ALA A 93 22.65 21.68 -34.04
CA ALA A 93 22.43 20.30 -33.60
C ALA A 93 21.28 19.98 -32.61
N PRO A 94 20.20 19.29 -33.06
CA PRO A 94 19.20 18.74 -32.15
C PRO A 94 19.74 17.53 -31.36
N PRO A 95 19.42 17.40 -30.06
CA PRO A 95 19.82 16.24 -29.25
C PRO A 95 19.09 14.98 -29.75
N PRO A 96 19.78 13.83 -29.88
CA PRO A 96 19.19 12.64 -30.47
C PRO A 96 18.05 12.12 -29.61
N ALA A 97 16.88 12.00 -30.22
CA ALA A 97 15.73 11.30 -29.68
C ALA A 97 16.17 9.93 -29.17
N LYS A 98 16.11 9.72 -27.84
CA LYS A 98 16.30 8.41 -27.23
C LYS A 98 15.16 7.51 -27.70
N LYS A 99 15.38 6.82 -28.83
CA LYS A 99 14.59 5.66 -29.24
C LYS A 99 14.57 4.70 -28.06
N ALA A 100 13.41 4.55 -27.44
CA ALA A 100 13.17 3.51 -26.47
C ALA A 100 13.44 2.17 -27.17
N LYS A 101 14.61 1.58 -26.92
CA LYS A 101 14.88 0.18 -27.24
C LYS A 101 13.88 -0.62 -26.43
N LYS A 102 12.82 -1.10 -27.09
CA LYS A 102 11.98 -2.19 -26.58
C LYS A 102 12.90 -3.39 -26.45
N SER A 103 13.53 -3.54 -25.29
CA SER A 103 14.08 -4.83 -24.89
C SER A 103 12.94 -5.85 -24.98
N PRO A 104 13.17 -7.06 -25.52
CA PRO A 104 12.14 -8.08 -25.58
C PRO A 104 11.64 -8.33 -24.17
N VAL A 105 10.38 -7.97 -23.90
CA VAL A 105 9.71 -8.39 -22.68
C VAL A 105 9.63 -9.91 -22.80
N PRO A 106 10.27 -10.70 -21.91
CA PRO A 106 10.10 -12.14 -21.96
C PRO A 106 8.59 -12.41 -21.86
N ALA A 107 8.11 -13.31 -22.71
CA ALA A 107 6.69 -13.67 -22.83
C ALA A 107 6.03 -13.68 -21.45
N GLY A 108 5.02 -12.82 -21.29
CA GLY A 108 4.41 -12.51 -20.01
C GLY A 108 3.97 -13.77 -19.27
N PHE A 109 4.07 -13.75 -17.94
CA PHE A 109 3.49 -14.79 -17.09
C PHE A 109 1.96 -14.63 -17.10
N ASP A 110 1.32 -14.96 -18.22
CA ASP A 110 -0.14 -14.94 -18.28
C ASP A 110 -0.68 -16.16 -17.54
N LEU A 111 -1.08 -15.94 -16.29
CA LEU A 111 -1.66 -16.94 -15.39
C LEU A 111 -3.18 -16.80 -15.28
N SER A 112 -3.79 -15.98 -16.13
CA SER A 112 -5.22 -15.63 -16.06
C SER A 112 -6.14 -16.84 -16.31
N ALA A 113 -5.67 -17.84 -17.07
CA ALA A 113 -6.43 -19.04 -17.38
C ALA A 113 -6.48 -20.06 -16.22
N ILE A 114 -5.65 -19.89 -15.18
CA ILE A 114 -5.55 -20.84 -14.07
C ILE A 114 -6.33 -20.30 -12.89
N HIS A 115 -7.39 -21.03 -12.53
CA HIS A 115 -8.20 -20.78 -11.36
C HIS A 115 -7.72 -21.66 -10.20
N LEU A 116 -7.72 -21.10 -8.99
CA LEU A 116 -7.47 -21.84 -7.75
C LEU A 116 -8.73 -21.75 -6.88
N ASP A 117 -8.99 -22.77 -6.07
CA ASP A 117 -10.13 -22.73 -5.16
C ASP A 117 -10.00 -21.57 -4.15
N GLY A 118 -10.98 -20.67 -4.14
CA GLY A 118 -11.00 -19.49 -3.27
C GLY A 118 -10.32 -18.24 -3.85
N ASP A 119 -10.00 -18.23 -5.15
CA ASP A 119 -9.38 -17.08 -5.84
C ASP A 119 -10.26 -15.83 -5.82
N GLU A 120 -11.59 -15.99 -5.96
CA GLU A 120 -12.57 -14.90 -5.98
C GLU A 120 -12.70 -14.18 -4.62
N ASP A 121 -12.57 -14.92 -3.52
CA ASP A 121 -12.77 -14.42 -2.15
C ASP A 121 -11.46 -14.06 -1.42
N MET A 122 -10.31 -14.14 -2.09
CA MET A 122 -8.98 -14.04 -1.46
C MET A 122 -8.72 -15.10 -0.35
N LYS A 123 -9.39 -16.26 -0.47
CA LYS A 123 -9.40 -17.36 0.52
C LYS A 123 -8.57 -18.57 0.11
N VAL A 124 -7.77 -18.47 -0.97
CA VAL A 124 -6.88 -19.56 -1.39
C VAL A 124 -6.01 -20.02 -0.21
N PRO A 125 -6.10 -21.31 0.20
CA PRO A 125 -5.29 -21.83 1.29
C PRO A 125 -3.80 -21.74 0.97
N ILE A 126 -3.05 -21.13 1.88
CA ILE A 126 -1.59 -20.96 1.73
C ILE A 126 -0.88 -22.11 2.41
N PHE A 127 0.10 -22.75 1.78
CA PHE A 127 0.88 -23.80 2.45
C PHE A 127 2.39 -23.56 2.31
N GLU A 128 2.78 -22.29 2.35
CA GLU A 128 4.16 -21.87 2.45
C GLU A 128 4.32 -20.82 3.54
N THR A 129 5.48 -20.79 4.17
CA THR A 129 5.82 -19.75 5.15
C THR A 129 6.34 -18.50 4.45
N CYS A 130 6.35 -17.37 5.15
CA CYS A 130 6.83 -16.10 4.61
C CYS A 130 8.30 -16.17 4.15
N ASP A 131 9.15 -16.94 4.83
CA ASP A 131 10.56 -17.14 4.43
C ASP A 131 10.68 -17.85 3.07
N VAL A 132 9.86 -18.89 2.84
CA VAL A 132 9.85 -19.63 1.57
C VAL A 132 9.36 -18.73 0.44
N VAL A 133 8.28 -17.98 0.65
CA VAL A 133 7.76 -17.03 -0.34
C VAL A 133 8.78 -15.92 -0.64
N ARG A 134 9.44 -15.36 0.38
CA ARG A 134 10.54 -14.39 0.20
C ARG A 134 11.67 -14.97 -0.65
N LYS A 135 12.08 -16.22 -0.41
CA LYS A 135 13.13 -16.91 -1.19
C LYS A 135 12.71 -17.04 -2.66
N LYS A 136 11.45 -17.44 -2.92
CA LYS A 136 10.91 -17.51 -4.28
C LYS A 136 10.85 -16.16 -4.98
N MET A 137 10.39 -15.12 -4.28
CA MET A 137 10.35 -13.75 -4.82
C MET A 137 11.76 -13.27 -5.19
N LYS A 138 12.74 -13.42 -4.27
CA LYS A 138 14.14 -13.05 -4.54
C LYS A 138 14.72 -13.82 -5.73
N ALA A 139 14.43 -15.12 -5.83
CA ALA A 139 14.86 -15.93 -6.97
C ALA A 139 14.20 -15.49 -8.29
N HIS A 140 12.92 -15.13 -8.26
CA HIS A 140 12.17 -14.66 -9.43
C HIS A 140 12.69 -13.30 -9.92
N LEU A 141 12.97 -12.37 -9.00
CA LEU A 141 13.50 -11.04 -9.31
C LEU A 141 14.95 -11.07 -9.84
N ARG A 142 15.69 -12.17 -9.64
CA ARG A 142 17.04 -12.36 -10.21
C ARG A 142 17.01 -12.81 -11.68
N LYS A 143 15.85 -13.21 -12.22
CA LYS A 143 15.74 -13.65 -13.61
C LYS A 143 15.89 -12.47 -14.57
N PRO A 144 16.58 -12.64 -15.71
CA PRO A 144 16.72 -11.57 -16.69
C PRO A 144 15.35 -11.15 -17.21
N GLY A 145 15.15 -9.83 -17.37
CA GLY A 145 13.90 -9.27 -17.87
C GLY A 145 12.76 -9.12 -16.85
N VAL A 146 12.91 -9.64 -15.64
CA VAL A 146 11.93 -9.43 -14.55
C VAL A 146 12.25 -8.11 -13.84
N THR A 147 11.30 -7.17 -13.88
CA THR A 147 11.39 -5.93 -13.11
C THR A 147 10.50 -6.01 -11.87
N GLN A 148 10.88 -5.28 -10.82
CA GLN A 148 10.08 -5.21 -9.59
C GLN A 148 8.64 -4.74 -9.85
N ALA A 149 8.48 -3.73 -10.71
CA ALA A 149 7.17 -3.19 -11.09
C ALA A 149 6.38 -4.11 -12.04
N GLY A 150 7.06 -4.89 -12.89
CA GLY A 150 6.43 -5.94 -13.69
C GLY A 150 5.89 -7.04 -12.79
N PHE A 151 6.73 -7.56 -11.90
CA PHE A 151 6.35 -8.60 -10.96
C PHE A 151 5.17 -8.18 -10.06
N LEU A 152 5.12 -6.94 -9.55
CA LEU A 152 3.97 -6.45 -8.80
C LEU A 152 2.66 -6.47 -9.59
N ARG A 153 2.72 -6.18 -10.90
CA ARG A 153 1.55 -6.27 -11.78
C ARG A 153 1.15 -7.72 -12.02
N ASP A 154 2.13 -8.59 -12.23
CA ASP A 154 1.90 -10.02 -12.48
C ASP A 154 1.26 -10.70 -11.26
N ILE A 155 1.78 -10.46 -10.05
CA ILE A 155 1.19 -11.05 -8.83
C ILE A 155 -0.18 -10.44 -8.50
N ALA A 156 -0.40 -9.15 -8.82
CA ALA A 156 -1.70 -8.52 -8.63
C ALA A 156 -2.75 -9.11 -9.59
N LYS A 157 -2.41 -9.25 -10.87
CA LYS A 157 -3.26 -9.87 -11.88
C LYS A 157 -3.57 -11.33 -11.54
N ALA A 158 -2.58 -12.06 -11.05
CA ALA A 158 -2.75 -13.46 -10.68
C ALA A 158 -3.64 -13.64 -9.46
N ALA A 159 -3.53 -12.78 -8.44
CA ALA A 159 -4.24 -12.95 -7.17
C ALA A 159 -5.60 -12.25 -7.09
N PHE A 160 -5.84 -11.28 -7.97
CA PHE A 160 -7.07 -10.49 -7.98
C PHE A 160 -7.60 -10.30 -9.40
N PRO A 161 -7.98 -11.37 -10.12
CA PRO A 161 -8.37 -11.28 -11.53
C PRO A 161 -9.58 -10.36 -11.76
N GLN A 162 -10.51 -10.31 -10.81
CA GLN A 162 -11.73 -9.49 -10.91
C GLN A 162 -11.57 -8.03 -10.47
N THR A 163 -10.44 -7.66 -9.85
CA THR A 163 -10.28 -6.31 -9.28
C THR A 163 -9.04 -5.62 -9.80
N VAL A 164 -9.13 -4.30 -10.02
CA VAL A 164 -7.99 -3.47 -10.44
C VAL A 164 -7.08 -3.12 -9.25
N LYS A 165 -6.80 -4.10 -8.39
CA LYS A 165 -6.04 -3.89 -7.16
C LYS A 165 -4.57 -3.65 -7.51
N ARG A 166 -4.07 -2.46 -7.15
CA ARG A 166 -2.66 -2.11 -7.31
C ARG A 166 -1.89 -2.40 -6.03
N LEU A 167 -0.82 -3.17 -6.17
CA LEU A 167 0.09 -3.46 -5.07
C LEU A 167 1.17 -2.38 -4.95
N ASN A 168 1.56 -2.06 -3.71
CA ASN A 168 2.51 -1.00 -3.41
C ASN A 168 3.94 -1.55 -3.35
N SER A 169 4.87 -0.90 -4.06
CA SER A 169 6.32 -1.21 -4.04
C SER A 169 6.91 -1.18 -2.64
N LYS A 170 6.48 -0.23 -1.78
CA LYS A 170 6.95 -0.16 -0.40
C LYS A 170 6.56 -1.40 0.40
N SER A 171 5.30 -1.84 0.31
CA SER A 171 4.83 -3.04 1.01
C SER A 171 5.60 -4.29 0.59
N MET A 172 6.02 -4.36 -0.67
CA MET A 172 6.87 -5.46 -1.14
C MET A 172 8.30 -5.36 -0.61
N ALA A 173 8.90 -4.16 -0.62
CA ALA A 173 10.22 -3.95 -0.04
C ALA A 173 10.24 -4.29 1.45
N ASP A 174 9.23 -3.84 2.20
CA ASP A 174 9.05 -4.15 3.62
C ASP A 174 8.94 -5.67 3.81
N PHE A 175 8.07 -6.35 3.05
CA PHE A 175 7.92 -7.80 3.13
C PHE A 175 9.23 -8.56 2.86
N LEU A 176 10.02 -8.12 1.87
CA LEU A 176 11.31 -8.74 1.53
C LEU A 176 12.41 -8.50 2.59
N SER A 177 12.26 -7.46 3.41
CA SER A 177 13.19 -7.11 4.49
C SER A 177 12.95 -7.91 5.77
N TYR A 178 11.74 -8.43 5.98
CA TYR A 178 11.38 -9.22 7.14
C TYR A 178 12.13 -10.56 7.21
N LYS A 179 12.18 -11.12 8.42
CA LYS A 179 12.77 -12.42 8.72
C LYS A 179 11.80 -13.23 9.56
N GLY A 180 11.79 -14.54 9.39
CA GLY A 180 10.99 -15.45 10.19
C GLY A 180 9.73 -15.95 9.49
N PRO A 181 9.28 -17.17 9.79
CA PRO A 181 8.33 -17.92 8.98
C PRO A 181 6.92 -17.31 8.92
N ASN A 182 6.51 -16.52 9.92
CA ASN A 182 5.19 -15.88 9.98
C ASN A 182 5.23 -14.35 9.79
N THR A 183 6.42 -13.73 9.80
CA THR A 183 6.52 -12.27 9.77
C THR A 183 6.13 -11.73 8.39
N GLY A 184 4.99 -11.03 8.36
CA GLY A 184 4.37 -10.49 7.15
C GLY A 184 3.24 -11.36 6.57
N SER A 185 2.77 -12.40 7.27
CA SER A 185 1.73 -13.31 6.75
C SER A 185 0.35 -12.66 6.55
N SER A 186 0.02 -11.64 7.33
CA SER A 186 -1.21 -10.84 7.15
C SER A 186 -1.14 -9.90 5.94
N GLY A 187 0.05 -9.69 5.37
CA GLY A 187 0.28 -8.76 4.28
C GLY A 187 -0.27 -9.25 2.94
N VAL A 188 -0.89 -8.36 2.18
CA VAL A 188 -1.42 -8.67 0.84
C VAL A 188 -0.35 -9.16 -0.14
N ILE A 189 0.90 -8.71 0.02
CA ILE A 189 2.03 -9.14 -0.83
C ILE A 189 2.32 -10.63 -0.65
N PHE A 190 2.23 -11.14 0.57
CA PHE A 190 2.47 -12.55 0.86
C PHE A 190 1.43 -13.43 0.15
N TYR A 191 0.14 -13.11 0.32
CA TYR A 191 -0.95 -13.79 -0.37
C TYR A 191 -0.78 -13.74 -1.89
N ALA A 192 -0.60 -12.54 -2.45
CA ALA A 192 -0.54 -12.36 -3.89
C ALA A 192 0.66 -13.08 -4.53
N ALA A 193 1.83 -13.01 -3.89
CA ALA A 193 3.02 -13.71 -4.35
C ALA A 193 2.85 -15.23 -4.28
N TYR A 194 2.24 -15.74 -3.22
CA TYR A 194 1.96 -17.17 -3.09
C TYR A 194 1.02 -17.66 -4.20
N VAL A 195 -0.12 -16.98 -4.42
CA VAL A 195 -1.07 -17.34 -5.49
C VAL A 195 -0.40 -17.33 -6.85
N PHE A 196 0.42 -16.32 -7.14
CA PHE A 196 1.21 -16.28 -8.37
C PHE A 196 2.11 -17.50 -8.54
N PHE A 197 2.91 -17.86 -7.54
CA PHE A 197 3.81 -19.02 -7.63
C PHE A 197 3.05 -20.36 -7.66
N GLU A 198 1.89 -20.43 -7.04
CA GLU A 198 1.04 -21.63 -7.06
C GLU A 198 0.41 -21.82 -8.45
N LYS A 199 -0.15 -20.76 -9.03
CA LYS A 199 -0.62 -20.77 -10.43
C LYS A 199 0.52 -21.09 -11.40
N LEU A 200 1.72 -20.55 -11.16
CA LEU A 200 2.91 -20.87 -11.94
C LEU A 200 3.29 -22.36 -11.83
N ARG A 201 3.17 -22.96 -10.65
CA ARG A 201 3.42 -24.40 -10.43
C ARG A 201 2.42 -25.26 -11.20
N VAL A 202 1.13 -24.92 -11.12
CA VAL A 202 0.04 -25.62 -11.83
C VAL A 202 0.24 -25.53 -13.34
N ARG A 203 0.55 -24.34 -13.86
CA ARG A 203 0.87 -24.13 -15.29
C ARG A 203 2.01 -25.01 -15.76
N ASP A 204 3.08 -25.06 -14.98
CA ASP A 204 4.30 -25.78 -15.32
C ASP A 204 4.19 -27.30 -15.02
N GLY A 205 3.04 -27.78 -14.51
CA GLY A 205 2.83 -29.19 -14.17
C GLY A 205 3.75 -29.72 -13.06
N LYS A 206 4.33 -28.85 -12.23
CA LYS A 206 5.33 -29.24 -11.25
C LYS A 206 4.68 -29.94 -10.04
N PRO A 207 5.26 -31.05 -9.54
CA PRO A 207 4.75 -31.71 -8.36
C PRO A 207 4.88 -30.82 -7.12
N LYS A 208 4.13 -31.15 -6.07
CA LYS A 208 4.29 -30.54 -4.75
C LYS A 208 5.67 -30.94 -4.19
N ASN A 209 6.36 -30.01 -3.55
CA ASN A 209 7.61 -30.30 -2.87
C ASN A 209 7.37 -30.91 -1.48
N ASP A 210 8.38 -31.54 -0.88
CA ASP A 210 8.25 -32.15 0.45
C ASP A 210 7.81 -31.14 1.52
N PHE A 211 8.31 -29.90 1.42
CA PHE A 211 7.91 -28.83 2.34
C PHE A 211 6.41 -28.54 2.29
N ARG A 212 5.82 -28.55 1.09
CA ARG A 212 4.39 -28.36 0.84
C ARG A 212 3.58 -29.52 1.43
N LEU A 213 4.03 -30.75 1.25
CA LEU A 213 3.35 -31.92 1.81
C LEU A 213 3.35 -31.88 3.35
N GLU A 214 4.47 -31.49 3.97
CA GLU A 214 4.53 -31.29 5.42
C GLU A 214 3.66 -30.12 5.89
N MET A 215 3.64 -29.01 5.14
CA MET A 215 2.75 -27.89 5.46
C MET A 215 1.27 -28.26 5.35
N GLU A 216 0.87 -29.12 4.40
CA GLU A 216 -0.50 -29.63 4.29
C GLU A 216 -0.88 -30.52 5.49
N LYS A 217 0.07 -31.30 6.03
CA LYS A 217 -0.15 -32.09 7.25
C LYS A 217 -0.31 -31.22 8.49
N ILE A 218 0.55 -30.21 8.63
CA ILE A 218 0.60 -29.33 9.80
C ILE A 218 -0.54 -28.30 9.80
N TRP A 219 -0.84 -27.73 8.63
CA TRP A 219 -1.82 -26.68 8.42
C TRP A 219 -2.88 -27.14 7.42
N PRO A 220 -3.78 -28.08 7.76
CA PRO A 220 -4.73 -28.67 6.81
C PRO A 220 -5.70 -27.66 6.18
N LYS A 221 -5.96 -26.54 6.86
CA LYS A 221 -6.80 -25.42 6.36
C LYS A 221 -5.98 -24.27 5.76
N GLY A 222 -4.67 -24.46 5.59
CA GLY A 222 -3.75 -23.41 5.19
C GLY A 222 -3.10 -22.70 6.38
N PHE A 223 -2.00 -22.03 6.07
CA PHE A 223 -1.13 -21.31 6.96
C PHE A 223 -1.82 -20.06 7.52
N GLU A 224 -1.65 -19.85 8.82
CA GLU A 224 -2.31 -18.76 9.55
C GLU A 224 -1.81 -17.38 9.08
N ARG A 225 -2.77 -16.54 8.65
CA ARG A 225 -2.49 -15.19 8.12
C ARG A 225 -2.99 -14.10 9.06
N ASP A 226 -4.12 -14.32 9.70
CA ASP A 226 -4.86 -13.25 10.38
C ASP A 226 -4.47 -13.16 11.85
N ASN A 227 -4.03 -14.28 12.44
CA ASN A 227 -3.50 -14.32 13.79
C ASN A 227 -2.03 -14.83 13.84
N PRO A 228 -1.06 -14.15 13.16
CA PRO A 228 0.33 -14.49 13.34
C PRO A 228 0.67 -14.29 14.82
N ALA A 229 1.36 -15.25 15.43
CA ALA A 229 1.66 -15.37 16.87
C ALA A 229 2.43 -14.18 17.51
N ASN A 230 1.90 -12.96 17.36
CA ASN A 230 2.37 -11.68 17.87
C ASN A 230 1.50 -11.21 19.06
N GLY A 231 0.56 -12.06 19.50
CA GLY A 231 -0.25 -11.82 20.69
C GLY A 231 0.55 -11.98 21.98
N ARG A 232 -0.07 -11.67 23.12
CA ARG A 232 0.49 -12.03 24.42
C ARG A 232 0.46 -13.55 24.55
N LEU A 233 1.60 -14.15 24.83
CA LEU A 233 1.72 -15.57 25.15
C LEU A 233 1.89 -15.71 26.65
N TRP A 234 1.13 -16.62 27.24
CA TRP A 234 1.43 -17.14 28.57
C TRP A 234 2.48 -18.23 28.42
N CYS A 235 3.58 -18.13 29.17
CA CYS A 235 4.67 -19.10 29.18
C CYS A 235 4.86 -19.56 30.63
N GLY A 236 4.96 -20.87 30.86
CA GLY A 236 5.22 -21.42 32.18
C GLY A 236 6.64 -21.10 32.68
N PRO A 237 6.93 -21.35 33.97
CA PRO A 237 8.29 -21.27 34.49
C PRO A 237 9.24 -22.13 33.66
N HIS A 238 10.37 -21.57 33.23
CA HIS A 238 11.39 -22.18 32.37
C HIS A 238 11.01 -22.45 30.91
N GLU A 239 9.79 -22.15 30.47
CA GLU A 239 9.41 -22.29 29.06
C GLU A 239 9.80 -21.06 28.24
N ARG A 240 10.34 -21.30 27.03
CA ARG A 240 10.64 -20.24 26.06
C ARG A 240 9.88 -20.45 24.76
N PRO A 241 8.97 -19.54 24.37
CA PRO A 241 8.28 -19.64 23.11
C PRO A 241 9.24 -19.38 21.96
N TRP A 242 9.13 -20.16 20.91
CA TRP A 242 9.83 -19.94 19.65
C TRP A 242 8.96 -20.42 18.49
N ILE A 243 9.22 -19.91 17.28
CA ILE A 243 8.46 -20.28 16.10
C ILE A 243 9.31 -21.21 15.24
N ASN A 244 8.80 -22.41 14.95
CA ASN A 244 9.50 -23.40 14.15
C ASN A 244 9.50 -23.04 12.65
N LYS A 245 10.26 -23.78 11.84
CA LYS A 245 10.37 -23.52 10.38
C LYS A 245 9.04 -23.59 9.61
N TYR A 246 8.01 -24.20 10.19
CA TYR A 246 6.65 -24.30 9.63
C TYR A 246 5.71 -23.19 10.14
N GLY A 247 6.24 -22.25 10.94
CA GLY A 247 5.50 -21.13 11.50
C GLY A 247 4.61 -21.47 12.69
N GLN A 248 4.75 -22.67 13.28
CA GLN A 248 4.04 -23.01 14.51
C GLN A 248 4.78 -22.45 15.73
N LEU A 249 4.01 -21.95 16.68
CA LEU A 249 4.51 -21.65 18.01
C LEU A 249 4.83 -22.95 18.75
N GLN A 250 6.01 -23.02 19.35
CA GLN A 250 6.51 -24.13 20.14
C GLN A 250 7.13 -23.58 21.42
N PHE A 251 7.23 -24.42 22.44
CA PHE A 251 7.87 -24.09 23.70
C PHE A 251 9.05 -25.04 23.91
N ARG A 252 10.10 -24.55 24.57
CA ARG A 252 11.28 -25.32 24.95
C ARG A 252 11.69 -25.00 26.37
#